data_AF-A0A937SJY7-F1
#
_entry.id   AF-A0A937SJY7-F1
#
_cell.length_a   1.000
_cell.length_b   1.000
_cell.length_c   1.000
_cell.angle_alpha   90.00
_cell.angle_beta   90.00
_cell.angle_gamma   90.00
#
_symmetry.space_group_name_H-M   'P 1'
#
loop_
_entity.id
_entity.type
_entity.pdbx_description
1 polymer ?
#
loop_
_entity_poly.entity_id
_entity_poly.type
_entity_poly.pdbx_seq_one_letter_code
_entity_poly.pdbx_strand_id
1 'polypeptide(L)'
;MAVKQAIKPDNVFFSLPSLAIKKEAPGATDDEVALTAMAETDGWAVLEGFIENVSRDLDEANGVAIGQGASFEEIGKNTVVISMAKGIIGKILDKVNDAKEAVENARAIEQKRK
;
A
#
# COMPACT_ATOMS: atom_id res chain seq x y z
N MET A 1 -17.47 37.34 35.55
CA MET A 1 -17.60 36.83 34.18
C MET A 1 -16.27 36.17 33.82
N ALA A 2 -16.22 34.84 33.72
CA ALA A 2 -14.98 34.12 33.42
C ALA A 2 -14.80 34.02 31.91
N VAL A 3 -13.68 34.55 31.41
CA VAL A 3 -13.29 34.51 30.00
C VAL A 3 -12.98 33.06 29.64
N LYS A 4 -13.84 32.41 28.84
CA LYS A 4 -13.53 31.14 28.19
C LYS A 4 -12.44 31.39 27.15
N GLN A 5 -11.17 31.15 27.50
CA GLN A 5 -10.12 31.05 26.50
C GLN A 5 -10.41 29.83 25.63
N ALA A 6 -10.47 30.02 24.32
CA ALA A 6 -10.51 28.93 23.36
C ALA A 6 -9.15 28.24 23.38
N ILE A 7 -9.12 27.00 23.83
CA ILE A 7 -7.94 26.13 23.69
C ILE A 7 -7.78 25.90 22.19
N LYS A 8 -6.74 26.49 21.61
CA LYS A 8 -6.33 26.17 20.24
C LYS A 8 -5.98 24.67 20.28
N PRO A 9 -6.53 23.83 19.38
CA PRO A 9 -6.12 22.43 19.37
C PRO A 9 -4.65 22.42 18.97
N ASP A 10 -3.79 22.29 19.96
CA ASP A 10 -2.38 22.02 19.75
C ASP A 10 -2.30 20.76 18.88
N ASN A 11 -1.30 20.75 18.00
CA ASN A 11 -1.07 19.85 16.87
C ASN A 11 -1.04 18.33 17.19
N VAL A 12 -1.44 17.94 18.40
CA VAL A 12 -1.55 16.58 18.93
C VAL A 12 -2.76 15.83 18.39
N PHE A 13 -3.87 16.52 18.07
CA PHE A 13 -5.08 15.85 17.55
C PHE A 13 -4.97 15.46 16.06
N PHE A 14 -4.07 16.11 15.32
CA PHE A 14 -3.79 15.82 13.91
C PHE A 14 -2.48 15.05 13.70
N SER A 15 -1.67 14.85 14.75
CA SER A 15 -0.52 13.95 14.66
C SER A 15 -0.99 12.51 14.84
N LEU A 16 -1.40 11.87 13.75
CA LEU A 16 -1.44 10.40 13.68
C LEU A 16 -0.04 9.90 14.07
N PRO A 17 0.15 9.23 15.23
CA PRO A 17 1.46 8.74 15.64
C PRO A 17 2.05 7.75 14.64
N SER A 18 1.19 7.10 13.84
CA SER A 18 1.55 6.21 12.74
C SER A 18 2.24 6.91 11.56
N LEU A 19 2.16 8.24 11.45
CA LEU A 19 2.86 9.03 10.42
C LEU A 19 4.10 9.74 10.98
N ALA A 20 4.31 9.73 12.30
CA ALA A 20 5.45 10.37 12.95
C ALA A 20 6.72 9.50 12.94
N ILE A 21 6.82 8.52 12.04
CA ILE A 21 8.04 7.73 11.85
C ILE A 21 9.00 8.50 10.94
N LYS A 22 9.50 9.65 11.41
CA LYS A 22 10.83 10.09 10.98
C LYS A 22 11.87 9.28 11.76
N LYS A 23 11.91 7.96 11.52
CA LYS A 23 13.09 7.16 11.84
C LYS A 23 14.05 7.39 10.69
N GLU A 24 15.04 8.24 10.94
CA GLU A 24 16.16 8.50 10.05
C GLU A 24 16.63 7.16 9.45
N ALA A 25 16.40 6.99 8.15
CA ALA A 25 16.91 5.87 7.36
C ALA A 25 17.89 6.49 6.35
N PRO A 26 19.12 6.83 6.78
CA PRO A 26 20.08 7.49 5.91
C PRO A 26 20.42 6.57 4.73
N GLY A 27 19.95 6.95 3.54
CA GLY A 27 20.07 6.16 2.31
C GLY A 27 18.74 5.77 1.66
N ALA A 28 17.60 5.94 2.36
CA ALA A 28 16.27 5.81 1.77
C ALA A 28 15.71 7.18 1.38
N THR A 29 14.88 7.21 0.35
CA THR A 29 14.15 8.41 -0.10
C THR A 29 12.96 8.72 0.82
N ASP A 30 12.50 9.98 0.81
CA ASP A 30 11.32 10.39 1.60
C ASP A 30 10.06 9.59 1.22
N ASP A 31 9.90 9.26 -0.07
CA ASP A 31 8.80 8.43 -0.57
C ASP A 31 8.87 7.00 -0.01
N GLU A 32 10.06 6.39 0.04
CA GLU A 32 10.24 5.04 0.59
C GLU A 32 9.95 4.99 2.10
N VAL A 33 10.35 6.03 2.83
CA VAL A 33 10.04 6.17 4.25
C VAL A 33 8.53 6.33 4.46
N ALA A 34 7.86 7.15 3.66
CA ALA A 34 6.41 7.33 3.74
C ALA A 34 5.63 6.06 3.41
N LEU A 35 6.02 5.34 2.35
CA LEU A 35 5.41 4.07 1.96
C LEU A 35 5.64 2.99 3.03
N THR A 36 6.83 2.93 3.62
CA THR A 36 7.11 2.01 4.73
C THR A 36 6.26 2.32 5.95
N ALA A 37 6.14 3.60 6.33
CA ALA A 37 5.29 4.01 7.44
C ALA A 37 3.81 3.68 7.19
N MET A 38 3.32 3.88 5.96
CA MET A 38 1.99 3.45 5.56
C MET A 38 1.83 1.93 5.69
N ALA A 39 2.82 1.15 5.24
CA ALA A 39 2.78 -0.30 5.27
C ALA A 39 2.75 -0.91 6.68
N GLU A 40 3.21 -0.17 7.69
CA GLU A 40 3.15 -0.55 9.11
C GLU A 40 1.77 -0.28 9.75
N THR A 41 0.83 0.32 9.02
CA THR A 41 -0.51 0.62 9.56
C THR A 41 -1.50 -0.54 9.40
N ASP A 42 -2.42 -0.69 10.37
CA ASP A 42 -3.54 -1.64 10.25
C ASP A 42 -4.41 -1.37 9.02
N GLY A 43 -4.52 -0.10 8.61
CA GLY A 43 -5.24 0.29 7.41
C GLY A 43 -4.63 -0.29 6.14
N TRP A 44 -3.29 -0.35 6.05
CA TRP A 44 -2.62 -1.02 4.94
C TRP A 44 -2.86 -2.52 4.94
N ALA A 45 -2.81 -3.19 6.10
CA ALA A 45 -3.07 -4.63 6.18
C ALA A 45 -4.47 -5.00 5.66
N VAL A 46 -5.49 -4.19 5.98
CA VAL A 46 -6.85 -4.36 5.44
C VAL A 46 -6.89 -4.12 3.92
N LEU A 47 -6.20 -3.06 3.46
CA LEU A 47 -6.16 -2.72 2.04
C LEU A 47 -5.43 -3.78 1.22
N GLU A 48 -4.29 -4.27 1.71
CA GLU A 48 -3.51 -5.35 1.11
C GLU A 48 -4.36 -6.61 0.96
N GLY A 49 -5.05 -7.04 2.03
CA GLY A 49 -5.97 -8.17 1.95
C GLY A 49 -7.12 -7.95 0.95
N PHE A 50 -7.65 -6.73 0.84
CA PHE A 50 -8.63 -6.40 -0.18
C PHE A 50 -8.05 -6.46 -1.60
N ILE A 51 -6.84 -5.94 -1.82
CA ILE A 51 -6.13 -5.98 -3.10
C ILE A 51 -5.86 -7.43 -3.53
N GLU A 52 -5.43 -8.28 -2.62
CA GLU A 52 -5.22 -9.71 -2.87
C GLU A 52 -6.52 -10.41 -3.28
N ASN A 53 -7.63 -10.11 -2.61
CA ASN A 53 -8.94 -10.65 -2.97
C ASN A 53 -9.38 -10.18 -4.37
N VAL A 54 -9.22 -8.88 -4.69
CA VAL A 54 -9.51 -8.37 -6.05
C VAL A 54 -8.67 -9.08 -7.10
N SER A 55 -7.38 -9.33 -6.83
CA SER A 55 -6.50 -10.06 -7.75
C SER A 55 -6.98 -11.50 -8.00
N ARG A 56 -7.51 -12.16 -6.96
CA ARG A 56 -8.11 -13.50 -7.05
C ARG A 56 -9.44 -13.48 -7.81
N ASP A 57 -10.32 -12.53 -7.51
CA ASP A 57 -11.60 -12.36 -8.20
C ASP A 57 -11.40 -12.15 -9.72
N LEU A 58 -10.34 -11.43 -10.10
CA LEU A 58 -9.95 -11.26 -11.49
C LEU A 58 -9.54 -12.58 -12.17
N ASP A 59 -8.92 -13.53 -11.45
CA ASP A 59 -8.63 -14.86 -12.00
C ASP A 59 -9.90 -15.68 -12.22
N GLU A 60 -10.88 -15.52 -11.33
CA GLU A 60 -12.16 -16.23 -11.40
C GLU A 60 -13.11 -15.64 -12.47
N ALA A 61 -12.96 -14.36 -12.82
CA ALA A 61 -13.83 -13.65 -13.76
C ALA A 61 -13.94 -14.35 -15.13
N ASN A 62 -12.83 -14.92 -15.63
CA ASN A 62 -12.85 -15.70 -16.87
C ASN A 62 -13.61 -17.02 -16.72
N GLY A 63 -13.50 -17.69 -15.56
CA GLY A 63 -14.25 -18.90 -15.26
C GLY A 63 -15.77 -18.63 -15.25
N VAL A 64 -16.18 -17.50 -14.69
CA VAL A 64 -17.58 -17.05 -14.71
C VAL A 64 -18.06 -16.77 -16.13
N ALA A 65 -17.27 -16.05 -16.93
CA ALA A 65 -17.61 -15.74 -18.33
C ALA A 65 -17.78 -17.02 -19.17
N ILE A 66 -16.90 -18.01 -18.99
CA ILE A 66 -17.01 -19.33 -19.64
C ILE A 66 -18.31 -20.03 -19.21
N GLY A 67 -18.63 -20.04 -17.91
CA GLY A 67 -19.86 -20.64 -17.39
C GLY A 67 -21.14 -20.00 -17.92
N GLN A 68 -21.08 -18.73 -18.32
CA GLN A 68 -22.17 -17.97 -18.93
C GLN A 68 -22.27 -18.16 -20.46
N GLY A 69 -21.35 -18.94 -21.07
CA GLY A 69 -21.34 -19.18 -22.50
C GLY A 69 -20.73 -18.05 -23.33
N ALA A 70 -19.82 -17.26 -22.74
CA ALA A 70 -19.11 -16.21 -23.46
C ALA A 70 -18.32 -16.78 -24.67
N SER A 71 -18.21 -15.98 -25.72
CA SER A 71 -17.45 -16.36 -26.91
C SER A 71 -15.95 -16.42 -26.63
N PHE A 72 -15.21 -17.19 -27.43
CA PHE A 72 -13.74 -17.23 -27.34
C PHE A 72 -13.09 -15.86 -27.52
N GLU A 73 -13.68 -14.99 -28.35
CA GLU A 73 -13.17 -13.63 -28.56
C GLU A 73 -13.33 -12.78 -27.30
N GLU A 74 -14.47 -12.87 -26.62
CA GLU A 74 -14.71 -12.17 -25.35
C GLU A 74 -13.80 -12.68 -24.24
N ILE A 75 -13.63 -14.01 -24.13
CA ILE A 75 -12.68 -14.62 -23.19
C ILE A 75 -11.25 -14.13 -23.46
N GLY A 76 -10.85 -14.04 -24.74
CA GLY A 76 -9.56 -13.51 -25.15
C GLY A 76 -9.37 -12.05 -24.73
N LYS A 77 -10.37 -11.20 -24.98
CA LYS A 77 -10.36 -9.78 -24.56
C LYS A 77 -10.26 -9.64 -23.05
N ASN A 78 -11.08 -10.39 -22.30
CA ASN A 78 -11.08 -10.37 -20.84
C ASN A 78 -9.72 -10.79 -20.29
N THR A 79 -9.10 -11.84 -20.84
CA THR A 79 -7.78 -12.31 -20.43
C THR A 79 -6.72 -11.22 -20.54
N VAL A 80 -6.72 -10.46 -21.64
CA VAL A 80 -5.78 -9.35 -21.84
C VAL A 80 -6.01 -8.26 -20.79
N VAL A 81 -7.27 -7.86 -20.56
CA VAL A 81 -7.63 -6.83 -19.58
C VAL A 81 -7.27 -7.26 -18.16
N ILE A 82 -7.62 -8.49 -17.77
CA ILE A 82 -7.31 -9.08 -16.46
C ILE A 82 -5.80 -9.09 -16.24
N SER A 83 -5.02 -9.54 -17.22
CA SER A 83 -3.56 -9.58 -17.13
C SER A 83 -2.97 -8.17 -16.91
N MET A 84 -3.46 -7.16 -17.64
CA MET A 84 -3.02 -5.77 -17.46
C MET A 84 -3.40 -5.25 -16.07
N ALA A 85 -4.63 -5.48 -15.62
CA ALA A 85 -5.11 -5.05 -14.31
C ALA A 85 -4.28 -5.68 -13.18
N LYS A 86 -4.05 -6.99 -13.24
CA LYS A 86 -3.20 -7.71 -12.28
C LYS A 86 -1.75 -7.20 -12.31
N GLY A 87 -1.21 -6.88 -13.48
CA GLY A 87 0.12 -6.29 -13.60
C GLY A 87 0.23 -4.92 -12.94
N ILE A 88 -0.80 -4.09 -13.00
CA ILE A 88 -0.84 -2.79 -12.29
C ILE A 88 -0.95 -3.01 -10.78
N ILE A 89 -1.83 -3.91 -10.34
CA ILE A 89 -1.99 -4.27 -8.92
C ILE A 89 -0.66 -4.76 -8.34
N GLY A 90 0.03 -5.66 -9.04
CA GLY A 90 1.35 -6.16 -8.63
C GLY A 90 2.35 -5.02 -8.43
N LYS A 91 2.46 -4.09 -9.39
CA LYS A 91 3.36 -2.93 -9.27
C LYS A 91 3.10 -2.07 -8.04
N ILE A 92 1.84 -1.96 -7.60
CA ILE A 92 1.51 -1.20 -6.38
C ILE A 92 2.07 -1.93 -5.16
N LEU A 93 1.80 -3.23 -5.04
CA LEU A 93 2.31 -4.05 -3.94
C LEU A 93 3.84 -4.09 -3.91
N ASP A 94 4.45 -4.34 -5.08
CA ASP A 94 5.90 -4.37 -5.25
C ASP A 94 6.52 -3.04 -4.83
N LYS A 95 5.96 -1.90 -5.23
CA LYS A 95 6.49 -0.58 -4.86
C LYS A 95 6.49 -0.36 -3.34
N VAL A 96 5.48 -0.85 -2.63
CA VAL A 96 5.41 -0.76 -1.17
C VAL A 96 6.40 -1.71 -0.52
N ASN A 97 6.51 -2.95 -1.01
CA ASN A 97 7.45 -3.94 -0.50
C ASN A 97 8.91 -3.53 -0.72
N ASP A 98 9.25 -3.05 -1.93
CA ASP A 98 10.56 -2.51 -2.26
C ASP A 98 10.94 -1.35 -1.34
N ALA A 99 9.99 -0.47 -1.02
CA ALA A 99 10.21 0.63 -0.09
C ALA A 99 10.54 0.13 1.33
N LYS A 100 9.82 -0.91 1.81
CA LYS A 100 10.11 -1.54 3.11
C LYS A 100 11.52 -2.13 3.13
N GLU A 101 11.87 -2.90 2.10
CA GLU A 101 13.21 -3.50 1.98
C GLU A 101 14.31 -2.43 1.93
N ALA A 102 14.11 -1.35 1.16
CA ALA A 102 15.06 -0.25 1.08
C ALA A 102 15.31 0.42 2.45
N VAL A 103 14.23 0.68 3.20
CA VAL A 103 14.32 1.27 4.55
C VAL A 103 14.95 0.32 5.56
N GLU A 104 14.61 -0.97 5.54
CA GLU A 104 15.24 -1.98 6.40
C GLU A 104 16.73 -2.12 6.12
N ASN A 105 17.12 -2.18 4.85
CA ASN A 105 18.52 -2.23 4.42
C ASN A 105 19.29 -0.97 4.86
N ALA A 106 18.71 0.22 4.69
CA ALA A 106 19.32 1.47 5.13
C ALA A 106 19.58 1.47 6.65
N ARG A 107 18.59 1.05 7.44
CA ARG A 107 18.72 0.92 8.91
C ARG A 107 19.79 -0.10 9.31
N ALA A 108 19.86 -1.25 8.63
CA ALA A 108 20.86 -2.29 8.92
C ALA A 108 22.29 -1.83 8.61
N ILE A 109 22.48 -1.03 7.55
CA ILE A 109 23.78 -0.44 7.21
C ILE A 109 24.22 0.56 8.28
N GLU A 110 23.30 1.39 8.78
CA GLU A 110 23.61 2.36 9.84
C GLU A 110 23.99 1.69 11.15
N GLN A 111 23.30 0.61 11.53
CA GLN A 111 23.61 -0.17 12.73
C GLN A 111 25.00 -0.82 12.69
N LYS A 112 25.47 -1.25 11.50
CA LYS A 112 26.82 -1.80 11.33
C LYS A 112 27.93 -0.74 11.36
N ARG A 113 27.57 0.54 11.23
CA ARG A 113 28.52 1.68 11.24
C ARG A 113 28.69 2.30 12.63
N LYS A 114 27.82 1.97 13.59
CA LYS A 114 27.91 2.37 15.00
C LYS A 114 28.59 1.29 15.82
#